data_AF-A0A3D1UWB9-F1
#
_entry.id   AF-A0A3D1UWB9-F1
#
_cell.length_a   1.000
_cell.length_b   1.000
_cell.length_c   1.000
_cell.angle_alpha   90.00
_cell.angle_beta   90.00
_cell.angle_gamma   90.00
#
_symmetry.space_group_name_H-M   'P 1'
#
loop_
_entity.id
_entity.type
_entity.pdbx_description
1 polymer ?
#
loop_
_entity_poly.entity_id
_entity_poly.type
_entity_poly.pdbx_seq_one_letter_code
_entity_poly.pdbx_strand_id
1 'polypeptide(L)'
;MKKDTLIRVVVMVVALLAASYLANILTPMQKEISIEKGELTKAPIAGLHKIMADVAWMRFINVAGGMDTIDTKNVDKISAMLEKIIAYDPNFEEMYQSGVLCMSNADPKKAIEFLKKACDNEYLKNNSKLPFNAGFLLSRTIVDQNDPNNILSKPDYTQAAKYFRMAMQRSSQPEPYVVSSYIRAKAKAKAEADKKIDEYYATLSVLYDEWKASKKGSFEGTIVETSSIPDLESRLLKAAQNAKNPVDYDGNPIKPLPESLALIAKVQQEVLADNHLCPNCITPTPAGAKFCTSCGTKVAVWGTCKTCQKVLTGGNYCADCGTKNK
;
A
#
# COMPACT_ATOMS: atom_id res chain seq x y z
N MET A 1 39.79 -56.32 7.83
CA MET A 1 39.57 -55.14 8.69
C MET A 1 39.92 -55.49 10.12
N LYS A 2 40.65 -54.63 10.86
CA LYS A 2 40.88 -54.85 12.30
C LYS A 2 39.52 -54.81 13.03
N LYS A 3 39.33 -55.65 14.06
CA LYS A 3 38.08 -55.77 14.83
C LYS A 3 37.58 -54.40 15.33
N ASP A 4 38.50 -53.52 15.73
CA ASP A 4 38.23 -52.14 16.12
C ASP A 4 37.65 -51.29 14.97
N THR A 5 38.20 -51.39 13.77
CA THR A 5 37.66 -50.72 12.57
C THR A 5 36.24 -51.19 12.25
N LEU A 6 35.96 -52.49 12.41
CA LEU A 6 34.62 -53.04 12.18
C LEU A 6 33.61 -52.49 13.19
N ILE A 7 33.98 -52.43 14.47
CA ILE A 7 33.12 -51.87 15.54
C ILE A 7 32.80 -50.39 15.26
N ARG A 8 33.81 -49.58 14.90
CA ARG A 8 33.60 -48.16 14.57
C ARG A 8 32.66 -47.96 13.38
N VAL A 9 32.81 -48.77 12.33
CA VAL A 9 31.90 -48.73 11.16
C VAL A 9 30.48 -49.10 11.57
N VAL A 10 30.30 -50.15 12.37
CA VAL A 10 28.97 -50.55 12.87
C VAL A 10 28.34 -49.44 13.72
N VAL A 11 29.11 -48.82 14.62
CA VAL A 11 28.62 -47.70 15.45
C VAL A 11 28.20 -46.51 14.58
N MET A 12 28.98 -46.15 13.55
CA MET A 12 28.62 -45.09 12.61
C MET A 12 27.33 -45.39 11.86
N VAL A 13 27.16 -46.63 11.37
CA VAL A 13 25.95 -47.05 10.65
C VAL A 13 24.74 -47.01 11.58
N VAL A 14 24.85 -47.54 12.81
CA VAL A 14 23.77 -47.50 13.80
C VAL A 14 23.40 -46.06 14.16
N ALA A 15 24.38 -45.18 14.35
CA ALA A 15 24.13 -43.77 14.63
C ALA A 15 23.42 -43.06 13.47
N LEU A 16 23.79 -43.36 12.22
CA LEU A 16 23.17 -42.77 11.02
C LEU A 16 21.72 -43.26 10.83
N LEU A 17 21.48 -44.55 11.10
CA LEU A 17 20.12 -45.13 11.09
C LEU A 17 19.25 -44.52 12.19
N ALA A 18 19.77 -44.38 13.42
CA ALA A 18 19.06 -43.75 14.53
C ALA A 18 18.73 -42.27 14.22
N ALA A 19 19.67 -41.52 13.66
CA ALA A 19 19.46 -40.14 13.26
C ALA A 19 18.40 -40.02 12.14
N SER A 20 18.43 -40.93 11.17
CA SER A 20 17.44 -40.98 10.07
C SER A 20 16.04 -41.33 10.58
N TYR A 21 15.93 -42.28 11.52
CA TYR A 21 14.67 -42.63 12.17
C TYR A 21 14.09 -41.45 12.96
N LEU A 22 14.94 -40.78 13.76
CA LEU A 22 14.54 -39.58 14.49
C LEU A 22 14.09 -38.46 13.55
N ALA A 23 14.80 -38.23 12.44
CA ALA A 23 14.44 -37.24 11.44
C ALA A 23 13.07 -37.52 10.79
N ASN A 24 12.74 -38.78 10.53
CA ASN A 24 11.44 -39.17 9.98
C ASN A 24 10.27 -38.90 10.94
N ILE A 25 10.49 -38.95 12.25
CA ILE A 25 9.47 -38.64 13.27
C ILE A 25 9.36 -37.12 13.49
N LEU A 26 10.51 -36.45 13.64
CA LEU A 26 10.53 -35.03 13.99
C LEU A 26 10.13 -34.12 12.83
N THR A 27 10.42 -34.50 11.58
CA THR A 27 10.13 -33.64 10.42
C THR A 27 8.63 -33.38 10.24
N PRO A 28 7.73 -34.39 10.31
CA PRO A 28 6.28 -34.17 10.31
C PRO A 28 5.81 -33.30 11.48
N MET A 29 6.24 -33.60 12.71
CA MET A 29 5.87 -32.82 13.90
C MET A 29 6.31 -31.35 13.78
N GLN A 30 7.48 -31.11 13.20
CA GLN A 30 7.97 -29.75 12.97
C GLN A 30 7.21 -29.03 11.86
N LYS A 31 6.63 -29.73 10.88
CA LYS A 31 5.74 -29.14 9.86
C LYS A 31 4.39 -28.73 10.45
N GLU A 32 3.89 -29.46 11.44
CA GLU A 32 2.67 -29.08 12.18
C GLU A 32 2.85 -27.78 12.97
N ILE A 33 4.07 -27.50 13.42
CA ILE A 33 4.42 -26.29 14.19
C ILE A 33 4.86 -25.13 13.27
N SER A 34 5.45 -25.42 12.11
CA SER A 34 5.99 -24.44 11.16
C SER A 34 5.68 -24.86 9.72
N ILE A 35 4.65 -24.23 9.15
CA ILE A 35 4.10 -24.54 7.82
C ILE A 35 5.17 -24.37 6.71
N GLU A 36 6.04 -23.39 6.88
CA GLU A 36 7.12 -23.00 5.99
C GLU A 36 8.31 -23.98 5.92
N LYS A 37 8.37 -25.00 6.80
CA LYS A 37 9.34 -26.10 6.65
C LYS A 37 9.22 -26.83 5.31
N GLY A 38 8.04 -26.81 4.69
CA GLY A 38 7.83 -27.35 3.35
C GLY A 38 8.59 -26.57 2.26
N GLU A 39 8.86 -25.29 2.49
CA GLU A 39 9.51 -24.39 1.54
C GLU A 39 11.03 -24.30 1.72
N LEU A 40 11.53 -24.72 2.88
CA LEU A 40 12.96 -24.70 3.17
C LEU A 40 13.75 -25.62 2.24
N THR A 41 14.96 -25.20 1.92
CA THR A 41 15.92 -26.04 1.22
C THR A 41 16.15 -27.35 1.97
N LYS A 42 16.22 -28.45 1.21
CA LYS A 42 16.57 -29.79 1.71
C LYS A 42 18.08 -29.99 1.86
N ALA A 43 18.86 -28.92 1.79
CA ALA A 43 20.30 -28.98 2.00
C ALA A 43 20.63 -29.63 3.35
N PRO A 44 21.68 -30.47 3.44
CA PRO A 44 22.05 -31.18 4.67
C PRO A 44 22.79 -30.25 5.65
N ILE A 45 22.12 -29.19 6.08
CA ILE A 45 22.66 -28.15 6.98
C ILE A 45 22.23 -28.32 8.43
N ALA A 46 21.80 -29.53 8.80
CA ALA A 46 21.46 -29.92 10.18
C ALA A 46 20.46 -28.98 10.89
N GLY A 47 19.54 -28.35 10.15
CA GLY A 47 18.56 -27.42 10.72
C GLY A 47 19.09 -26.01 11.00
N LEU A 48 20.33 -25.70 10.62
CA LEU A 48 20.95 -24.38 10.77
C LEU A 48 20.52 -23.39 9.68
N HIS A 49 19.32 -23.55 9.14
CA HIS A 49 18.75 -22.76 8.05
C HIS A 49 18.85 -21.25 8.29
N LYS A 50 18.45 -20.77 9.48
CA LYS A 50 18.53 -19.34 9.82
C LYS A 50 19.97 -18.81 9.84
N ILE A 51 20.89 -19.55 10.47
CA ILE A 51 22.32 -19.18 10.48
C ILE A 51 22.87 -19.14 9.04
N MET A 52 22.46 -20.10 8.20
CA MET A 52 22.87 -20.12 6.80
C MET A 52 22.27 -18.95 6.00
N ALA A 53 21.05 -18.50 6.32
CA ALA A 53 20.46 -17.30 5.76
C ALA A 53 21.27 -16.05 6.16
N ASP A 54 21.63 -15.91 7.44
CA ASP A 54 22.48 -14.80 7.93
C ASP A 54 23.84 -14.77 7.24
N VAL A 55 24.50 -15.93 7.10
CA VAL A 55 25.79 -16.04 6.39
C VAL A 55 25.65 -15.69 4.91
N ALA A 56 24.57 -16.15 4.27
CA ALA A 56 24.28 -15.79 2.89
C ALA A 56 23.99 -14.29 2.73
N TRP A 57 23.29 -13.67 3.69
CA TRP A 57 23.04 -12.23 3.73
C TRP A 57 24.33 -11.42 3.89
N MET A 58 25.21 -11.78 4.82
CA MET A 58 26.53 -11.12 4.97
C MET A 58 27.34 -11.20 3.68
N ARG A 59 27.32 -12.35 3.00
CA ARG A 59 27.97 -12.50 1.69
C ARG A 59 27.32 -11.63 0.64
N PHE A 60 25.99 -11.53 0.61
CA PHE A 60 25.26 -10.63 -0.28
C PHE A 60 25.69 -9.19 -0.06
N ILE A 61 25.69 -8.70 1.18
CA ILE A 61 26.10 -7.33 1.50
C ILE A 61 27.53 -7.06 1.05
N ASN A 62 28.48 -7.96 1.31
CA ASN A 62 29.86 -7.79 0.87
C ASN A 62 30.00 -7.76 -0.67
N VAL A 63 29.23 -8.58 -1.38
CA VAL A 63 29.26 -8.61 -2.84
C VAL A 63 28.60 -7.37 -3.43
N ALA A 64 27.39 -7.02 -2.97
CA ALA A 64 26.64 -5.87 -3.45
C ALA A 64 27.34 -4.53 -3.10
N GLY A 65 27.88 -4.41 -1.89
CA GLY A 65 28.62 -3.23 -1.46
C GLY A 65 30.00 -3.07 -2.13
N GLY A 66 30.53 -4.13 -2.74
CA GLY A 66 31.74 -4.08 -3.57
C GLY A 66 31.47 -3.78 -5.05
N MET A 67 30.21 -3.60 -5.45
CA MET A 67 29.83 -3.24 -6.83
C MET A 67 29.54 -1.75 -6.92
N ASP A 68 29.91 -1.14 -8.05
CA ASP A 68 29.55 0.26 -8.33
C ASP A 68 28.04 0.45 -8.51
N THR A 69 27.40 -0.49 -9.22
CA THR A 69 25.95 -0.53 -9.42
C THR A 69 25.45 -1.95 -9.67
N ILE A 70 24.17 -2.19 -9.36
CA ILE A 70 23.45 -3.40 -9.74
C ILE A 70 22.61 -3.07 -10.97
N ASP A 71 22.90 -3.76 -12.08
CA ASP A 71 22.31 -3.51 -13.40
C ASP A 71 22.03 -4.83 -14.15
N THR A 72 21.51 -4.72 -15.38
CA THR A 72 21.14 -5.86 -16.20
C THR A 72 22.29 -6.81 -16.55
N LYS A 73 23.56 -6.41 -16.34
CA LYS A 73 24.74 -7.25 -16.63
C LYS A 73 25.11 -8.15 -15.46
N ASN A 74 24.75 -7.76 -14.23
CA ASN A 74 25.17 -8.46 -13.01
C ASN A 74 24.01 -8.94 -12.12
N VAL A 75 22.77 -8.53 -12.42
CA VAL A 75 21.60 -8.81 -11.59
C VAL A 75 21.32 -10.30 -11.40
N ASP A 76 21.61 -11.16 -12.38
CA ASP A 76 21.40 -12.62 -12.25
C ASP A 76 22.15 -13.22 -11.06
N LYS A 77 23.38 -12.75 -10.82
CA LYS A 77 24.19 -13.17 -9.67
C LYS A 77 23.55 -12.70 -8.37
N ILE A 78 23.07 -11.46 -8.34
CA ILE A 78 22.41 -10.87 -7.17
C ILE A 78 21.10 -11.60 -6.88
N SER A 79 20.30 -11.91 -7.90
CA SER A 79 19.07 -12.72 -7.82
C SER A 79 19.35 -14.09 -7.23
N ALA A 80 20.32 -14.82 -7.76
CA ALA A 80 20.69 -16.13 -7.22
C ALA A 80 21.12 -16.06 -5.73
N MET A 81 21.77 -14.97 -5.31
CA MET A 81 22.14 -14.78 -3.90
C MET A 81 20.92 -14.53 -3.02
N LEU A 82 19.97 -13.70 -3.45
CA LEU A 82 18.73 -13.45 -2.72
C LEU A 82 17.83 -14.69 -2.67
N GLU A 83 17.69 -15.42 -3.78
CA GLU A 83 16.96 -16.70 -3.82
C GLU A 83 17.51 -17.70 -2.82
N LYS A 84 18.84 -17.77 -2.71
CA LYS A 84 19.49 -18.66 -1.74
C LYS A 84 19.16 -18.28 -0.29
N ILE A 85 19.07 -16.99 0.02
CA ILE A 85 18.67 -16.51 1.34
C ILE A 85 17.22 -16.93 1.62
N ILE A 86 16.30 -16.70 0.68
CA ILE A 86 14.88 -17.10 0.82
C ILE A 86 14.73 -18.61 0.98
N ALA A 87 15.53 -19.39 0.25
CA ALA A 87 15.52 -20.85 0.35
C ALA A 87 15.99 -21.35 1.73
N TYR A 88 16.81 -20.55 2.43
CA TYR A 88 17.20 -20.82 3.81
C TYR A 88 16.18 -20.28 4.81
N ASP A 89 15.70 -19.06 4.63
CA ASP A 89 14.72 -18.45 5.52
C ASP A 89 13.73 -17.56 4.72
N PRO A 90 12.52 -18.05 4.42
CA PRO A 90 11.51 -17.26 3.73
C PRO A 90 10.95 -16.11 4.58
N ASN A 91 11.26 -16.07 5.89
CA ASN A 91 10.88 -15.00 6.82
C ASN A 91 11.94 -13.91 6.95
N PHE A 92 13.02 -13.97 6.16
CA PHE A 92 14.12 -13.03 6.25
C PHE A 92 13.70 -11.64 5.74
N GLU A 93 13.05 -10.86 6.61
CA GLU A 93 12.40 -9.59 6.30
C GLU A 93 13.34 -8.58 5.64
N GLU A 94 14.55 -8.44 6.17
CA GLU A 94 15.54 -7.46 5.71
C GLU A 94 15.94 -7.68 4.24
N MET A 95 15.96 -8.94 3.79
CA MET A 95 16.27 -9.28 2.41
C MET A 95 15.19 -8.77 1.46
N TYR A 96 13.90 -8.86 1.85
CA TYR A 96 12.81 -8.31 1.05
C TYR A 96 12.75 -6.78 1.07
N GLN A 97 13.08 -6.15 2.21
CA GLN A 97 13.03 -4.69 2.31
C GLN A 97 14.21 -4.02 1.64
N SER A 98 15.41 -4.54 1.84
CA SER A 98 16.64 -3.90 1.37
C SER A 98 17.21 -4.61 0.15
N GLY A 99 17.40 -5.94 0.24
CA GLY A 99 18.01 -6.73 -0.83
C GLY A 99 17.24 -6.66 -2.16
N VAL A 100 15.93 -6.86 -2.11
CA VAL A 100 15.07 -6.80 -3.30
C VAL A 100 15.02 -5.39 -3.92
N LEU A 101 14.99 -4.35 -3.09
CA LEU A 101 14.98 -2.97 -3.60
C LEU A 101 16.29 -2.62 -4.33
N CYS A 102 17.44 -3.13 -3.86
CA CYS A 102 18.74 -2.91 -4.50
C CYS A 102 18.79 -3.39 -5.96
N MET A 103 18.03 -4.43 -6.33
CA MET A 103 17.99 -4.95 -7.70
C MET A 103 16.78 -4.51 -8.52
N SER A 104 15.82 -3.82 -7.90
CA SER A 104 14.51 -3.56 -8.52
C SER A 104 14.57 -2.76 -9.82
N ASN A 105 15.61 -1.95 -10.02
CA ASN A 105 15.82 -1.23 -11.28
C ASN A 105 16.53 -2.07 -12.36
N ALA A 106 17.14 -3.19 -11.99
CA ALA A 106 17.85 -4.09 -12.89
C ALA A 106 16.99 -5.29 -13.31
N ASP A 107 16.23 -5.87 -12.36
CA ASP A 107 15.23 -6.89 -12.62
C ASP A 107 13.94 -6.62 -11.83
N PRO A 108 13.08 -5.70 -12.32
CA PRO A 108 11.84 -5.35 -11.64
C PRO A 108 10.86 -6.52 -11.54
N LYS A 109 10.88 -7.45 -12.51
CA LYS A 109 9.95 -8.59 -12.54
C LYS A 109 10.26 -9.54 -11.39
N LYS A 110 11.54 -9.89 -11.22
CA LYS A 110 11.99 -10.74 -10.12
C LYS A 110 11.82 -10.07 -8.76
N ALA A 111 12.08 -8.76 -8.68
CA ALA A 111 11.84 -8.00 -7.46
C ALA A 111 10.36 -8.03 -7.04
N ILE A 112 9.43 -7.85 -7.98
CA ILE A 112 7.99 -7.98 -7.73
C ILE A 112 7.66 -9.41 -7.29
N GLU A 113 8.20 -10.45 -7.94
CA GLU A 113 8.00 -11.85 -7.54
C GLU A 113 8.37 -12.09 -6.07
N PHE A 114 9.55 -11.62 -5.64
CA PHE A 114 9.97 -11.75 -4.24
C PHE A 114 9.04 -11.02 -3.28
N LEU A 115 8.65 -9.78 -3.59
CA LEU A 115 7.76 -9.01 -2.73
C LEU A 115 6.35 -9.62 -2.65
N LYS A 116 5.86 -10.21 -3.75
CA LYS A 116 4.58 -10.94 -3.74
C LYS A 116 4.65 -12.14 -2.82
N LYS A 117 5.71 -12.95 -2.93
CA LYS A 117 5.96 -14.07 -2.02
C LYS A 117 6.00 -13.61 -0.56
N ALA A 118 6.66 -12.49 -0.28
CA ALA A 118 6.73 -11.91 1.06
C ALA A 118 5.36 -11.42 1.57
N CYS A 119 4.50 -10.91 0.68
CA CYS A 119 3.14 -10.52 1.02
C CYS A 119 2.27 -11.72 1.39
N ASP A 120 2.45 -12.87 0.74
CA ASP A 120 1.67 -14.08 1.01
C ASP A 120 2.21 -14.87 2.22
N ASN A 121 3.34 -14.45 2.80
CA ASN A 121 3.94 -15.06 3.97
C ASN A 121 3.24 -14.62 5.28
N GLU A 122 2.72 -15.61 6.03
CA GLU A 122 1.98 -15.43 7.28
C GLU A 122 2.81 -14.78 8.40
N TYR A 123 4.11 -15.03 8.48
CA TYR A 123 4.99 -14.42 9.49
C TYR A 123 5.29 -12.96 9.19
N LEU A 124 5.19 -12.57 7.92
CA LEU A 124 5.43 -11.20 7.45
C LEU A 124 4.13 -10.40 7.29
N LYS A 125 2.99 -10.96 7.67
CA LYS A 125 1.66 -10.35 7.47
C LYS A 125 1.46 -9.01 8.15
N ASN A 126 2.21 -8.73 9.23
CA ASN A 126 2.11 -7.45 9.95
C ASN A 126 3.02 -6.37 9.34
N ASN A 127 3.81 -6.72 8.33
CA ASN A 127 4.69 -5.78 7.67
C ASN A 127 3.96 -5.06 6.53
N SER A 128 3.69 -3.77 6.73
CA SER A 128 3.05 -2.90 5.74
C SER A 128 3.99 -2.41 4.64
N LYS A 129 5.31 -2.40 4.88
CA LYS A 129 6.31 -1.93 3.90
C LYS A 129 6.44 -2.89 2.71
N LEU A 130 6.32 -4.20 2.94
CA LEU A 130 6.44 -5.22 1.88
C LEU A 130 5.39 -5.00 0.76
N PRO A 131 4.08 -4.94 1.05
CA PRO A 131 3.10 -4.63 0.03
C PRO A 131 3.20 -3.19 -0.49
N PHE A 132 3.65 -2.22 0.33
CA PHE A 132 3.90 -0.88 -0.19
C PHE A 132 4.97 -0.89 -1.29
N ASN A 133 6.10 -1.58 -1.06
CA ASN A 133 7.18 -1.72 -2.01
C ASN A 133 6.71 -2.45 -3.29
N ALA A 134 5.88 -3.50 -3.15
CA ALA A 134 5.30 -4.19 -4.30
C ALA A 134 4.45 -3.24 -5.15
N GLY A 135 3.54 -2.49 -4.50
CA GLY A 135 2.72 -1.49 -5.17
C GLY A 135 3.54 -0.38 -5.81
N PHE A 136 4.61 0.05 -5.16
CA PHE A 136 5.51 1.09 -5.67
C PHE A 136 6.18 0.66 -6.98
N LEU A 137 6.76 -0.55 -7.04
CA LEU A 137 7.36 -1.07 -8.27
C LEU A 137 6.33 -1.27 -9.39
N LEU A 138 5.14 -1.80 -9.05
CA LEU A 138 4.03 -1.97 -10.00
C LEU A 138 3.48 -0.64 -10.54
N SER A 139 3.65 0.48 -9.83
CA SER A 139 3.11 1.77 -10.25
C SER A 139 4.00 2.56 -11.21
N ARG A 140 5.17 2.02 -11.57
CA ARG A 140 6.23 2.75 -12.27
C ARG A 140 6.61 2.12 -13.60
N THR A 141 6.99 2.99 -14.53
CA THR A 141 7.83 2.60 -15.66
C THR A 141 9.26 2.46 -15.14
N ILE A 142 9.88 1.31 -15.40
CA ILE A 142 11.26 1.01 -15.04
C ILE A 142 12.00 0.71 -16.34
N VAL A 143 13.05 1.47 -16.59
CA VAL A 143 13.91 1.35 -17.79
C VAL A 143 15.27 0.82 -17.38
N ASP A 144 15.98 0.22 -18.34
CA ASP A 144 17.35 -0.21 -18.13
C ASP A 144 18.24 1.02 -17.88
N GLN A 145 19.07 0.94 -16.84
CA GLN A 145 20.02 1.99 -16.50
C GLN A 145 21.09 2.17 -17.60
N ASN A 146 21.40 1.09 -18.33
CA ASN A 146 22.36 1.10 -19.43
C ASN A 146 21.73 1.52 -20.77
N ASP A 147 20.40 1.45 -20.90
CA ASP A 147 19.66 1.85 -22.10
C ASP A 147 18.27 2.38 -21.72
N PRO A 148 18.09 3.71 -21.61
CA PRO A 148 16.82 4.31 -21.25
C PRO A 148 15.65 4.01 -22.22
N ASN A 149 15.94 3.54 -23.45
CA ASN A 149 14.90 3.13 -24.40
C ASN A 149 14.40 1.70 -24.12
N ASN A 150 15.15 0.91 -23.36
CA ASN A 150 14.78 -0.44 -22.98
C ASN A 150 13.87 -0.41 -21.73
N ILE A 151 12.55 -0.54 -21.94
CA ILE A 151 11.57 -0.60 -20.85
C ILE A 151 11.54 -2.02 -20.26
N LEU A 152 12.06 -2.16 -19.03
CA LEU A 152 12.07 -3.42 -18.30
C LEU A 152 10.71 -3.76 -17.67
N SER A 153 9.97 -2.74 -17.24
CA SER A 153 8.61 -2.90 -16.69
C SER A 153 7.75 -1.68 -16.99
N LYS A 154 6.47 -1.92 -17.28
CA LYS A 154 5.42 -0.90 -17.40
C LYS A 154 4.54 -0.92 -16.15
N PRO A 155 3.85 0.18 -15.84
CA PRO A 155 2.91 0.20 -14.73
C PRO A 155 1.77 -0.81 -14.89
N ASP A 156 1.39 -1.43 -13.78
CA ASP A 156 0.13 -2.15 -13.58
C ASP A 156 -0.57 -1.53 -12.37
N TYR A 157 -1.34 -0.47 -12.63
CA TYR A 157 -1.99 0.30 -11.58
C TYR A 157 -3.09 -0.48 -10.85
N THR A 158 -3.70 -1.48 -11.50
CA THR A 158 -4.71 -2.35 -10.88
C THR A 158 -4.06 -3.19 -9.78
N GLN A 159 -2.94 -3.85 -10.09
CA GLN A 159 -2.21 -4.62 -9.08
C GLN A 159 -1.55 -3.71 -8.06
N ALA A 160 -1.01 -2.55 -8.46
CA ALA A 160 -0.43 -1.59 -7.53
C ALA A 160 -1.46 -1.15 -6.47
N ALA A 161 -2.70 -0.84 -6.88
CA ALA A 161 -3.78 -0.49 -5.96
C ALA A 161 -4.10 -1.61 -4.96
N LYS A 162 -4.10 -2.88 -5.41
CA LYS A 162 -4.30 -4.05 -4.52
C LYS A 162 -3.23 -4.09 -3.43
N TYR A 163 -1.96 -3.92 -3.79
CA TYR A 163 -0.87 -3.96 -2.81
C TYR A 163 -0.82 -2.71 -1.92
N PHE A 164 -1.11 -1.51 -2.42
CA PHE A 164 -1.21 -0.34 -1.54
C PHE A 164 -2.37 -0.46 -0.54
N ARG A 165 -3.51 -1.04 -0.93
CA ARG A 165 -4.60 -1.33 0.01
C ARG A 165 -4.16 -2.34 1.08
N MET A 166 -3.46 -3.41 0.68
CA MET A 166 -2.89 -4.36 1.63
C MET A 166 -1.93 -3.66 2.61
N ALA A 167 -1.07 -2.76 2.13
CA ALA A 167 -0.19 -1.96 2.97
C ALA A 167 -0.95 -1.10 3.98
N MET A 168 -2.06 -0.48 3.56
CA MET A 168 -2.92 0.28 4.45
C MET A 168 -3.54 -0.61 5.54
N GLN A 169 -4.06 -1.78 5.15
CA GLN A 169 -4.74 -2.70 6.07
C GLN A 169 -3.80 -3.35 7.10
N ARG A 170 -2.51 -3.45 6.78
CA ARG A 170 -1.48 -3.97 7.70
C ARG A 170 -0.96 -2.92 8.68
N SER A 171 -1.38 -1.66 8.55
CA SER A 171 -1.03 -0.60 9.50
C SER A 171 -2.26 -0.20 10.31
N SER A 172 -2.12 -0.09 11.63
CA SER A 172 -3.15 0.52 12.47
C SER A 172 -3.32 2.02 12.17
N GLN A 173 -2.25 2.67 11.71
CA GLN A 173 -2.22 4.07 11.27
C GLN A 173 -1.43 4.14 9.96
N PRO A 174 -2.10 4.03 8.79
CA PRO A 174 -1.41 4.08 7.52
C PRO A 174 -0.83 5.48 7.27
N GLU A 175 0.45 5.52 6.91
CA GLU A 175 1.14 6.76 6.57
C GLU A 175 0.43 7.51 5.42
N PRO A 176 0.41 8.86 5.43
CA PRO A 176 -0.31 9.64 4.42
C PRO A 176 0.11 9.34 2.97
N TYR A 177 1.38 8.98 2.75
CA TYR A 177 1.88 8.62 1.42
C TYR A 177 1.35 7.27 0.95
N VAL A 178 1.13 6.29 1.83
CA VAL A 178 0.56 4.98 1.48
C VAL A 178 -0.88 5.16 1.00
N VAL A 179 -1.66 5.94 1.75
CA VAL A 179 -3.05 6.28 1.38
C VAL A 179 -3.10 7.00 0.04
N SER A 180 -2.21 7.97 -0.16
CA SER A 180 -2.14 8.75 -1.40
C SER A 180 -1.74 7.89 -2.60
N SER A 181 -0.80 6.94 -2.41
CA SER A 181 -0.40 5.97 -3.44
C SER A 181 -1.53 5.04 -3.83
N TYR A 182 -2.32 4.54 -2.87
CA TYR A 182 -3.52 3.75 -3.13
C TYR A 182 -4.52 4.51 -4.02
N ILE A 183 -4.89 5.73 -3.59
CA ILE A 183 -5.86 6.57 -4.32
C ILE A 183 -5.36 6.84 -5.73
N ARG A 184 -4.08 7.22 -5.88
CA ARG A 184 -3.48 7.53 -7.19
C ARG A 184 -3.45 6.30 -8.10
N ALA A 185 -3.03 5.15 -7.61
CA ALA A 185 -3.00 3.93 -8.40
C ALA A 185 -4.41 3.56 -8.89
N LYS A 186 -5.40 3.58 -7.99
CA LYS A 186 -6.79 3.26 -8.37
C LYS A 186 -7.38 4.28 -9.35
N ALA A 187 -7.07 5.57 -9.20
CA ALA A 187 -7.49 6.62 -10.12
C ALA A 187 -6.85 6.43 -11.51
N LYS A 188 -5.55 6.15 -11.58
CA LYS A 188 -4.85 5.88 -12.84
C LYS A 188 -5.37 4.63 -13.54
N ALA A 189 -5.59 3.53 -12.81
CA ALA A 189 -6.20 2.33 -13.36
C ALA A 189 -7.57 2.63 -13.99
N LYS A 190 -8.37 3.50 -13.34
CA LYS A 190 -9.69 3.91 -13.83
C LYS A 190 -9.57 4.78 -15.10
N ALA A 191 -8.66 5.75 -15.12
CA ALA A 191 -8.43 6.62 -16.27
C ALA A 191 -7.83 5.87 -17.48
N GLU A 192 -6.99 4.86 -17.24
CA GLU A 192 -6.48 3.98 -18.31
C GLU A 192 -7.57 3.10 -18.91
N ALA A 193 -8.51 2.62 -18.09
CA ALA A 193 -9.64 1.82 -18.53
C ALA A 193 -10.67 2.62 -19.34
N ASP A 194 -10.83 3.91 -19.05
CA ASP A 194 -11.73 4.81 -19.78
C ASP A 194 -11.01 6.12 -20.15
N LYS A 195 -10.55 6.21 -21.40
CA LYS A 195 -9.83 7.38 -21.93
C LYS A 195 -10.70 8.66 -22.02
N LYS A 196 -11.99 8.59 -21.70
CA LYS A 196 -12.89 9.75 -21.69
C LYS A 196 -12.86 10.52 -20.37
N ILE A 197 -12.31 9.94 -19.31
CA ILE A 197 -12.21 10.58 -18.00
C ILE A 197 -10.77 11.02 -17.72
N ASP A 198 -10.62 12.14 -17.00
CA ASP A 198 -9.33 12.62 -16.53
C ASP A 198 -8.99 12.09 -15.13
N GLU A 199 -7.74 12.28 -14.71
CA GLU A 199 -7.28 11.84 -13.38
C GLU A 199 -8.01 12.57 -12.24
N TYR A 200 -8.54 13.77 -12.48
CA TYR A 200 -9.30 14.53 -11.49
C TYR A 200 -10.65 13.89 -11.19
N TYR A 201 -11.43 13.58 -12.24
CA TYR A 201 -12.66 12.80 -12.15
C TYR A 201 -12.39 11.44 -11.50
N ALA A 202 -11.36 10.73 -11.98
CA ALA A 202 -11.04 9.40 -11.50
C ALA A 202 -10.73 9.42 -9.99
N THR A 203 -9.94 10.39 -9.53
CA THR A 203 -9.61 10.57 -8.11
C THR A 203 -10.85 10.87 -7.27
N LEU A 204 -11.69 11.82 -7.70
CA LEU A 204 -12.94 12.14 -7.00
C LEU A 204 -13.88 10.92 -6.94
N SER A 205 -14.00 10.19 -8.05
CA SER A 205 -14.85 9.01 -8.13
C SER A 205 -14.35 7.89 -7.22
N VAL A 206 -13.04 7.65 -7.16
CA VAL A 206 -12.47 6.64 -6.25
C VAL A 206 -12.82 6.96 -4.81
N LEU A 207 -12.60 8.20 -4.37
CA LEU A 207 -12.91 8.60 -3.00
C LEU A 207 -14.41 8.52 -2.70
N TYR A 208 -15.27 8.85 -3.66
CA TYR A 208 -16.72 8.77 -3.48
C TYR A 208 -17.21 7.32 -3.42
N ASP A 209 -16.60 6.42 -4.20
CA ASP A 209 -16.89 4.99 -4.14
C ASP A 209 -16.45 4.39 -2.79
N GLU A 210 -15.29 4.79 -2.26
CA GLU A 210 -14.84 4.40 -0.91
C GLU A 210 -15.75 4.94 0.19
N TRP A 211 -16.27 6.16 0.05
CA TRP A 211 -17.23 6.73 1.01
C TRP A 211 -18.57 5.99 0.96
N LYS A 212 -19.09 5.67 -0.22
CA LYS A 212 -20.29 4.84 -0.35
C LYS A 212 -20.08 3.45 0.27
N ALA A 213 -18.90 2.85 0.09
CA ALA A 213 -18.57 1.57 0.70
C ALA A 213 -18.50 1.67 2.24
N SER A 214 -17.95 2.77 2.78
CA SER A 214 -17.88 2.99 4.23
C SER A 214 -19.27 3.13 4.86
N LYS A 215 -20.23 3.77 4.18
CA LYS A 215 -21.62 3.90 4.65
C LYS A 215 -22.42 2.60 4.58
N LYS A 216 -22.03 1.65 3.72
CA LYS A 216 -22.66 0.31 3.65
C LYS A 216 -22.13 -0.68 4.71
N GLY A 217 -21.11 -0.30 5.47
CA GLY A 217 -20.42 -1.11 6.48
C GLY A 217 -21.15 -1.36 7.80
N SER A 218 -22.48 -1.49 7.79
CA SER A 218 -23.26 -2.06 8.90
C SER A 218 -24.34 -3.00 8.35
N PHE A 219 -23.94 -4.03 7.62
CA PHE A 219 -24.85 -5.11 7.23
C PHE A 219 -24.12 -6.47 7.26
N GLU A 220 -24.87 -7.49 7.67
CA GLU A 220 -24.43 -8.78 8.21
C GLU A 220 -23.47 -9.61 7.32
N GLY A 221 -22.56 -10.31 7.99
CA GLY A 221 -22.15 -11.68 7.61
C GLY A 221 -21.14 -11.84 6.47
N THR A 222 -20.74 -10.79 5.77
CA THR A 222 -19.59 -10.82 4.84
C THR A 222 -18.52 -9.88 5.39
N ILE A 223 -17.23 -10.17 5.22
CA ILE A 223 -16.15 -9.23 5.56
C ILE A 223 -16.33 -8.01 4.64
N VAL A 224 -17.15 -7.04 5.07
CA VAL A 224 -17.34 -5.80 4.35
C VAL A 224 -16.03 -5.03 4.53
N GLU A 225 -15.31 -4.79 3.44
CA GLU A 225 -14.18 -3.87 3.41
C GLU A 225 -14.69 -2.47 3.85
N THR A 226 -14.71 -2.21 5.15
CA THR A 226 -14.94 -0.86 5.67
C THR A 226 -13.78 0.00 5.20
N SER A 227 -14.07 1.08 4.47
CA SER A 227 -13.06 1.99 3.93
C SER A 227 -12.03 2.36 5.00
N SER A 228 -10.77 2.01 4.75
CA SER A 228 -9.65 2.25 5.67
C SER A 228 -8.94 3.58 5.37
N ILE A 229 -9.56 4.48 4.58
CA ILE A 229 -8.98 5.79 4.24
C ILE A 229 -9.24 6.77 5.39
N PRO A 230 -8.21 7.27 6.08
CA PRO A 230 -8.38 8.32 7.08
C PRO A 230 -8.79 9.64 6.42
N ASP A 231 -9.60 10.42 7.15
CA ASP A 231 -10.06 11.77 6.76
C ASP A 231 -10.78 11.81 5.40
N LEU A 232 -11.58 10.77 5.11
CA LEU A 232 -12.19 10.55 3.80
C LEU A 232 -13.02 11.74 3.30
N GLU A 233 -13.83 12.37 4.15
CA GLU A 233 -14.65 13.53 3.76
C GLU A 233 -13.80 14.77 3.43
N SER A 234 -12.70 14.98 4.16
CA SER A 234 -11.72 16.05 3.86
C SER A 234 -11.00 15.80 2.53
N ARG A 235 -10.59 14.55 2.27
CA ARG A 235 -9.99 14.14 0.99
C ARG A 235 -10.97 14.30 -0.17
N LEU A 236 -12.24 13.94 0.04
CA LEU A 236 -13.33 14.14 -0.92
C LEU A 236 -13.53 15.60 -1.27
N LEU A 237 -13.58 16.48 -0.26
CA LEU A 237 -13.70 17.93 -0.45
C LEU A 237 -12.54 18.45 -1.30
N LYS A 238 -11.30 18.09 -0.97
CA LYS A 238 -10.11 18.50 -1.74
C LYS A 238 -10.14 17.97 -3.18
N ALA A 239 -10.55 16.71 -3.37
CA ALA A 239 -10.69 16.14 -4.71
C ALA A 239 -11.77 16.84 -5.54
N ALA A 240 -12.90 17.22 -4.92
CA ALA A 240 -13.97 17.97 -5.59
C ALA A 240 -13.49 19.37 -5.99
N GLN A 241 -12.74 20.05 -5.13
CA GLN A 241 -12.13 21.35 -5.44
C GLN A 241 -11.13 21.26 -6.60
N ASN A 242 -10.27 20.25 -6.60
CA ASN A 242 -9.32 20.01 -7.67
C ASN A 242 -10.02 19.66 -9.00
N ALA A 243 -11.06 18.84 -8.96
CA ALA A 243 -11.84 18.49 -10.16
C ALA A 243 -12.70 19.65 -10.69
N LYS A 244 -13.03 20.63 -9.83
CA LYS A 244 -13.72 21.86 -10.24
C LYS A 244 -12.77 22.83 -10.96
N ASN A 245 -11.52 22.88 -10.52
CA ASN A 245 -10.48 23.77 -11.04
C ASN A 245 -9.23 22.95 -11.45
N PRO A 246 -9.36 22.08 -12.46
CA PRO A 246 -8.25 21.25 -12.90
C PRO A 246 -7.18 22.09 -13.59
N VAL A 247 -5.94 21.60 -13.55
CA VAL A 247 -4.79 22.20 -14.23
C VAL A 247 -4.08 21.17 -15.11
N ASP A 248 -3.37 21.63 -16.14
CA ASP A 248 -2.48 20.78 -16.92
C ASP A 248 -1.16 20.50 -16.17
N TYR A 249 -0.22 19.83 -16.84
CA TYR A 249 1.10 19.51 -16.28
C TYR A 249 1.92 20.76 -15.92
N ASP A 250 1.74 21.85 -16.66
CA ASP A 250 2.43 23.13 -16.47
C ASP A 250 1.72 24.01 -15.42
N GLY A 251 0.59 23.54 -14.88
CA GLY A 251 -0.22 24.25 -13.88
C GLY A 251 -1.21 25.25 -14.48
N ASN A 252 -1.41 25.26 -15.80
CA ASN A 252 -2.37 26.15 -16.44
C ASN A 252 -3.80 25.61 -16.23
N PRO A 253 -4.80 26.48 -15.94
CA PRO A 253 -6.18 26.06 -15.80
C PRO A 253 -6.72 25.38 -17.05
N ILE A 254 -7.33 24.22 -16.90
CA ILE A 254 -8.06 23.52 -17.95
C ILE A 254 -9.55 23.48 -17.63
N LYS A 255 -10.38 23.29 -18.66
CA LYS A 255 -11.83 23.23 -18.49
C LYS A 255 -12.20 21.92 -17.77
N PRO A 256 -13.00 21.96 -16.69
CA PRO A 256 -13.45 20.74 -16.02
C PRO A 256 -14.39 19.92 -16.92
N LEU A 257 -14.26 18.60 -16.85
CA LEU A 257 -15.16 17.67 -17.53
C LEU A 257 -16.61 17.85 -17.04
N PRO A 258 -17.62 17.76 -17.93
CA PRO A 258 -19.03 17.75 -17.53
C PRO A 258 -19.35 16.67 -16.48
N GLU A 259 -18.74 15.49 -16.62
CA GLU A 259 -18.85 14.35 -15.71
C GLU A 259 -18.31 14.69 -14.32
N SER A 260 -17.21 15.44 -14.25
CA SER A 260 -16.66 15.95 -12.98
C SER A 260 -17.63 16.89 -12.30
N LEU A 261 -18.24 17.82 -13.03
CA LEU A 261 -19.23 18.74 -12.47
C LEU A 261 -20.47 18.00 -11.95
N ALA A 262 -20.95 17.00 -12.68
CA ALA A 262 -22.07 16.17 -12.25
C ALA A 262 -21.74 15.34 -10.99
N LEU A 263 -20.53 14.80 -10.90
CA LEU A 263 -20.08 14.06 -9.73
C LEU A 263 -19.87 14.96 -8.51
N ILE A 264 -19.31 16.16 -8.71
CA ILE A 264 -19.18 17.18 -7.66
C ILE A 264 -20.54 17.51 -7.05
N ALA A 265 -21.57 17.73 -7.88
CA ALA A 265 -22.92 18.03 -7.39
C ALA A 265 -23.48 16.89 -6.50
N LYS A 266 -23.26 15.63 -6.89
CA LYS A 266 -23.63 14.46 -6.07
C LYS A 266 -22.86 14.42 -4.75
N VAL A 267 -21.54 14.62 -4.78
CA VAL A 267 -20.71 14.63 -3.57
C VAL A 267 -21.11 15.76 -2.63
N GLN A 268 -21.41 16.95 -3.15
CA GLN A 268 -21.89 18.08 -2.35
C GLN A 268 -23.21 17.77 -1.65
N GLN A 269 -24.14 17.10 -2.35
CA GLN A 269 -25.45 16.77 -1.80
C GLN A 269 -25.41 15.60 -0.81
N GLU A 270 -24.65 14.54 -1.10
CA GLU A 270 -24.69 13.30 -0.31
C GLU A 270 -23.66 13.26 0.82
N VAL A 271 -22.51 13.92 0.63
CA VAL A 271 -21.37 13.82 1.56
C VAL A 271 -21.15 15.11 2.32
N LEU A 272 -21.31 16.27 1.66
CA LEU A 272 -20.85 17.55 2.18
C LEU A 272 -22.00 18.54 2.47
N ALA A 273 -23.23 18.05 2.61
CA ALA A 273 -24.43 18.89 2.81
C ALA A 273 -24.29 19.79 4.04
N ASP A 274 -23.68 19.28 5.11
CA ASP A 274 -23.50 19.99 6.38
C ASP A 274 -22.24 20.86 6.42
N ASN A 275 -21.37 20.80 5.39
CA ASN A 275 -20.08 21.51 5.39
C ASN A 275 -20.20 22.98 4.96
N HIS A 276 -21.43 23.48 4.77
CA HIS A 276 -21.73 24.88 4.46
C HIS A 276 -20.82 25.46 3.37
N LEU A 277 -20.72 24.73 2.26
CA LEU A 277 -19.79 25.03 1.16
C LEU A 277 -20.35 26.14 0.26
N CYS A 278 -19.45 26.96 -0.28
CA CYS A 278 -19.80 27.89 -1.34
C CYS A 278 -20.27 27.11 -2.59
N PRO A 279 -21.44 27.43 -3.17
CA PRO A 279 -21.96 26.73 -4.35
C PRO A 279 -21.10 26.95 -5.61
N ASN A 280 -20.28 28.00 -5.63
CA ASN A 280 -19.43 28.32 -6.78
C ASN A 280 -18.04 27.65 -6.69
N CYS A 281 -17.30 27.91 -5.61
CA CYS A 281 -15.90 27.48 -5.47
C CYS A 281 -15.69 26.32 -4.50
N ILE A 282 -16.75 25.83 -3.83
CA ILE A 282 -16.69 24.67 -2.91
C ILE A 282 -15.79 24.94 -1.68
N THR A 283 -15.49 26.21 -1.37
CA THR A 283 -14.80 26.56 -0.12
C THR A 283 -15.80 26.54 1.05
N PRO A 284 -15.46 25.92 2.21
CA PRO A 284 -16.23 26.08 3.44
C PRO A 284 -16.42 27.54 3.80
N THR A 285 -17.66 27.93 4.11
CA THR A 285 -17.99 29.31 4.48
C THR A 285 -18.03 29.43 6.00
N PRO A 286 -17.53 30.52 6.61
CA PRO A 286 -17.65 30.70 8.06
C PRO A 286 -19.10 31.02 8.47
N ALA A 287 -19.45 30.70 9.72
CA ALA A 287 -20.76 31.03 10.28
C ALA A 287 -21.02 32.55 10.20
N GLY A 288 -22.24 32.93 9.81
CA GLY A 288 -22.64 34.32 9.61
C GLY A 288 -22.18 34.97 8.30
N ALA A 289 -21.37 34.29 7.48
CA ALA A 289 -20.91 34.84 6.21
C ALA A 289 -22.07 35.02 5.22
N LYS A 290 -22.18 36.21 4.65
CA LYS A 290 -23.12 36.51 3.54
C LYS A 290 -22.48 36.30 2.16
N PHE A 291 -21.16 36.34 2.10
CA PHE A 291 -20.35 36.17 0.90
C PHE A 291 -19.20 35.20 1.17
N CYS A 292 -18.84 34.40 0.17
CA CYS A 292 -17.67 33.53 0.24
C CYS A 292 -16.39 34.38 0.30
N THR A 293 -15.54 34.09 1.27
CA THR A 293 -14.26 34.79 1.46
C THR A 293 -13.23 34.49 0.37
N SER A 294 -13.39 33.37 -0.35
CA SER A 294 -12.47 33.00 -1.45
C SER A 294 -12.88 33.58 -2.80
N CYS A 295 -14.16 33.57 -3.16
CA CYS A 295 -14.61 33.93 -4.51
C CYS A 295 -15.68 35.03 -4.57
N GLY A 296 -16.10 35.60 -3.42
CA GLY A 296 -17.06 36.71 -3.36
C GLY A 296 -18.51 36.34 -3.69
N THR A 297 -18.81 35.09 -4.04
CA THR A 297 -20.18 34.63 -4.33
C THR A 297 -21.06 34.75 -3.10
N LYS A 298 -22.31 35.18 -3.25
CA LYS A 298 -23.30 35.21 -2.17
C LYS A 298 -23.61 33.78 -1.70
N VAL A 299 -23.56 33.55 -0.40
CA VAL A 299 -23.75 32.21 0.20
C VAL A 299 -24.91 32.21 1.19
N ALA A 300 -25.46 31.03 1.46
CA ALA A 300 -26.48 30.85 2.49
C ALA A 300 -25.85 31.08 3.87
N VAL A 301 -26.43 32.01 4.64
CA VAL A 301 -25.97 32.31 6.00
C VAL A 301 -26.35 31.15 6.92
N TRP A 302 -25.38 30.64 7.66
CA TRP A 302 -25.56 29.57 8.63
C TRP A 302 -24.94 29.96 9.99
N GLY A 303 -25.30 29.23 11.05
CA GLY A 303 -24.70 29.44 12.38
C GLY A 303 -25.01 30.79 13.02
N THR A 304 -26.12 31.44 12.64
CA THR A 304 -26.58 32.71 13.24
C THR A 304 -27.89 32.53 14.02
N CYS A 305 -28.07 33.36 15.05
CA CYS A 305 -29.31 33.39 15.82
C CYS A 305 -30.47 33.87 14.93
N LYS A 306 -31.59 33.15 14.94
CA LYS A 306 -32.80 33.51 14.17
C LYS A 306 -33.40 34.86 14.61
N THR A 307 -33.21 35.27 15.86
CA THR A 307 -33.75 36.52 16.41
C THR A 307 -32.82 37.70 16.19
N CYS A 308 -31.56 37.61 16.63
CA CYS A 308 -30.63 38.75 16.63
C CYS A 308 -29.56 38.69 15.53
N GLN A 309 -29.55 37.65 14.68
CA GLN A 309 -28.62 37.43 13.57
C GLN A 309 -27.13 37.38 13.92
N LYS A 310 -26.77 37.44 15.21
CA LYS A 310 -25.39 37.26 15.66
C LYS A 310 -24.96 35.80 15.55
N VAL A 311 -23.66 35.59 15.34
CA VAL A 311 -23.06 34.26 15.20
C VAL A 311 -23.17 33.50 16.52
N LEU A 312 -23.60 32.25 16.46
CA LEU A 312 -23.76 31.39 17.61
C LEU A 312 -22.39 30.84 18.05
N THR A 313 -22.10 30.90 19.36
CA THR A 313 -20.82 30.46 19.95
C THR A 313 -20.86 29.02 20.51
N GLY A 314 -21.93 28.27 20.24
CA GLY A 314 -22.15 26.92 20.77
C GLY A 314 -22.81 26.93 22.14
N GLY A 315 -24.01 26.37 22.24
CA GLY A 315 -24.83 26.33 23.46
C GLY A 315 -26.32 26.25 23.15
N ASN A 316 -27.13 25.89 24.14
CA ASN A 316 -28.60 25.79 23.98
C ASN A 316 -29.29 27.15 23.80
N TYR A 317 -28.61 28.25 24.12
CA TYR A 317 -29.16 29.61 24.05
C TYR A 317 -28.13 30.55 23.40
N CYS A 318 -28.62 31.56 22.68
CA CYS A 318 -27.80 32.62 22.11
C CYS A 318 -27.21 33.48 23.24
N ALA A 319 -25.88 33.64 23.24
CA ALA A 319 -25.16 34.40 24.26
C ALA A 319 -25.54 35.90 24.28
N ASP A 320 -26.02 36.44 23.17
CA ASP A 320 -26.35 37.87 23.06
C ASP A 320 -27.80 38.21 23.39
N CYS A 321 -28.75 37.32 23.12
CA CYS A 321 -30.18 37.62 23.26
C CYS A 321 -30.98 36.58 24.05
N GLY A 322 -30.33 35.53 24.57
CA GLY A 322 -30.98 34.49 25.38
C GLY A 322 -31.99 33.61 24.63
N THR A 323 -32.20 33.82 23.32
CA THR A 323 -33.12 32.97 22.53
C THR A 323 -32.55 31.56 22.44
N LYS A 324 -33.40 30.53 22.64
CA LYS A 324 -33.00 29.13 22.50
C LYS A 324 -32.54 28.82 21.07
N ASN A 325 -31.35 28.25 20.93
CA ASN A 325 -30.83 27.76 19.67
C ASN A 325 -31.60 26.46 19.32
N LYS A 326 -32.23 26.43 18.14
CA LYS A 326 -32.82 25.22 17.54
C LYS A 326 -31.95 24.78 16.39
#